data_AF-A0A1V0GAQ6-F1
#
_entry.id   AF-A0A1V0GAQ6-F1
#
_cell.length_a   1.000
_cell.length_b   1.000
_cell.length_c   1.000
_cell.angle_alpha   90.00
_cell.angle_beta   90.00
_cell.angle_gamma   90.00
#
_symmetry.space_group_name_H-M   'P 1'
#
loop_
_entity.id
_entity.type
_entity.pdbx_description
1 polymer ?
#
loop_
_entity_poly.entity_id
_entity_poly.type
_entity_poly.pdbx_seq_one_letter_code
_entity_poly.pdbx_strand_id
1 'polypeptide(L)'
;MTSVTNRIKSVKQPRGGYIPLKQFSTITLDDGKILNSDESVSPGLVGSAVDYLSRLMNGAQPKEAFKISLNGAYLVGEFDKAISLLDQIVGLDNQSIAAACILVGYDVAFRAGAARFMTVDTIHADETTIENIRIMVQRSLHFFETYGPITLDGFTFGSAYTDTITSGDGDFLTKDTLWDFKVIKSKPNKDYTLQVLIYYLMGIRSNQPEFLSISKLGFFNPRQNIVYQTAIADIPKEVIETVEKNVIGYPD
;
A
#
# COMPACT_ATOMS: atom_id res chain seq x y z
N MET A 1 18.06 -8.61 5.09
CA MET A 1 17.31 -7.37 4.86
C MET A 1 16.06 -7.41 5.74
N THR A 2 15.88 -6.40 6.60
CA THR A 2 14.71 -6.28 7.48
C THR A 2 13.82 -5.16 6.94
N SER A 3 12.62 -5.50 6.47
CA SER A 3 11.63 -4.51 6.03
C SER A 3 10.96 -3.83 7.22
N VAL A 4 10.37 -2.64 7.02
CA VAL A 4 9.50 -1.99 8.02
C VAL A 4 8.45 -2.96 8.56
N THR A 5 7.75 -3.67 7.67
CA THR A 5 6.72 -4.66 8.03
C THR A 5 7.26 -5.82 8.87
N ASN A 6 8.48 -6.29 8.60
CA ASN A 6 9.12 -7.33 9.41
C ASN A 6 9.62 -6.79 10.75
N ARG A 7 10.14 -5.55 10.78
CA ARG A 7 10.55 -4.90 12.02
C ARG A 7 9.38 -4.75 12.98
N ILE A 8 8.23 -4.27 12.50
CA ILE A 8 7.01 -4.09 13.30
C ILE A 8 6.60 -5.38 14.04
N LYS A 9 6.70 -6.53 13.38
CA LYS A 9 6.37 -7.85 13.98
C LYS A 9 7.30 -8.21 15.15
N SER A 10 8.54 -7.72 15.14
CA SER A 10 9.52 -7.94 16.21
C SER A 10 9.36 -6.97 17.40
N VAL A 11 8.59 -5.89 17.23
CA VAL A 11 8.48 -4.82 18.22
C VAL A 11 7.34 -5.12 19.20
N LYS A 12 7.67 -5.14 20.49
CA LYS A 12 6.66 -5.21 21.54
C LYS A 12 5.99 -3.84 21.72
N GLN A 13 4.80 -3.71 21.18
CA GLN A 13 4.00 -2.47 21.28
C GLN A 13 3.22 -2.38 22.59
N PRO A 14 2.90 -1.17 23.07
CA PRO A 14 1.99 -0.97 24.20
C PRO A 14 0.57 -1.48 23.87
N ARG A 15 -0.26 -1.66 24.90
CA ARG A 15 -1.66 -2.08 24.72
C ARG A 15 -2.40 -1.04 23.87
N GLY A 16 -2.92 -1.47 22.72
CA GLY A 16 -3.59 -0.58 21.76
C GLY A 16 -2.67 0.03 20.70
N GLY A 17 -1.36 -0.19 20.76
CA GLY A 17 -0.39 0.39 19.83
C GLY A 17 0.16 1.73 20.27
N TYR A 18 1.24 2.17 19.62
CA TYR A 18 1.86 3.49 19.85
C TYR A 18 0.90 4.64 19.51
N ILE A 19 0.14 4.47 18.43
CA ILE A 19 -0.99 5.34 18.08
C ILE A 19 -2.24 4.46 18.05
N PRO A 20 -3.10 4.49 19.09
CA PRO A 20 -4.34 3.74 19.09
C PRO A 20 -5.26 4.18 17.96
N LEU A 21 -5.90 3.23 17.24
CA LEU A 21 -6.80 3.56 16.12
C LEU A 21 -7.92 4.55 16.51
N LYS A 22 -8.37 4.55 17.78
CA LYS A 22 -9.38 5.50 18.28
C LYS A 22 -8.94 6.98 18.23
N GLN A 23 -7.65 7.26 18.04
CA GLN A 23 -7.14 8.62 17.81
C GLN A 23 -7.29 9.06 16.34
N PHE A 24 -7.64 8.15 15.44
CA PHE A 24 -7.96 8.49 14.07
C PHE A 24 -9.43 8.89 13.97
N SER A 25 -9.71 10.05 13.38
CA SER A 25 -11.03 10.35 12.84
C SER A 25 -11.37 9.33 11.76
N THR A 26 -12.65 8.99 11.64
CA THR A 26 -13.13 7.99 10.68
C THR A 26 -14.23 8.61 9.83
N ILE A 27 -14.09 8.54 8.52
CA ILE A 27 -15.11 8.98 7.56
C ILE A 27 -15.46 7.80 6.67
N THR A 28 -16.71 7.38 6.70
CA THR A 28 -17.24 6.41 5.73
C THR A 28 -17.72 7.17 4.51
N LEU A 29 -17.13 6.87 3.36
CA LEU A 29 -17.61 7.34 2.06
C LEU A 29 -18.70 6.38 1.59
N ASP A 30 -19.65 6.88 0.79
CA ASP A 30 -20.77 6.08 0.28
C ASP A 30 -20.87 6.22 -1.24
N ASP A 31 -20.79 5.09 -1.93
CA ASP A 31 -20.98 4.98 -3.37
C ASP A 31 -22.24 4.15 -3.72
N GLY A 32 -23.03 3.76 -2.71
CA GLY A 32 -24.20 2.90 -2.86
C GLY A 32 -23.88 1.45 -3.26
N LYS A 33 -22.60 1.04 -3.25
CA LYS A 33 -22.18 -0.29 -3.71
C LYS A 33 -21.81 -1.20 -2.56
N ILE A 34 -22.21 -2.47 -2.67
CA ILE A 34 -21.85 -3.53 -1.74
C ILE A 34 -20.96 -4.51 -2.49
N LEU A 35 -19.81 -4.83 -1.90
CA LEU A 35 -18.91 -5.84 -2.45
C LEU A 35 -19.46 -7.24 -2.19
N ASN A 36 -19.21 -8.14 -3.12
CA ASN A 36 -19.50 -9.55 -2.96
C ASN A 36 -18.63 -10.17 -1.84
N SER A 37 -19.16 -11.19 -1.16
CA SER A 37 -18.53 -11.81 0.02
C SER A 37 -17.27 -12.60 -0.31
N ASP A 38 -17.31 -13.31 -1.44
CA ASP A 38 -16.34 -14.32 -1.83
C ASP A 38 -15.58 -13.88 -3.07
N GLU A 39 -14.28 -14.15 -3.05
CA GLU A 39 -13.35 -13.80 -4.12
C GLU A 39 -12.55 -15.05 -4.49
N SER A 40 -12.35 -15.26 -5.78
CA SER A 40 -11.67 -16.42 -6.37
C SER A 40 -10.15 -16.33 -6.31
N VAL A 41 -9.60 -15.17 -5.93
CA VAL A 41 -8.15 -14.96 -5.73
C VAL A 41 -7.86 -14.48 -4.31
N SER A 42 -6.61 -14.68 -3.87
CA SER A 42 -6.23 -14.35 -2.49
C SER A 42 -6.35 -12.84 -2.18
N PRO A 43 -6.61 -12.45 -0.91
CA PRO A 43 -6.72 -11.05 -0.54
C PRO A 43 -5.49 -10.20 -0.88
N GLY A 44 -4.28 -10.78 -0.87
CA GLY A 44 -3.05 -10.08 -1.25
C GLY A 44 -2.97 -9.76 -2.74
N LEU A 45 -3.45 -10.66 -3.60
CA LEU A 45 -3.55 -10.42 -5.05
C LEU A 45 -4.60 -9.36 -5.33
N VAL A 46 -5.78 -9.43 -4.69
CA VAL A 46 -6.81 -8.41 -4.81
C VAL A 46 -6.28 -7.04 -4.38
N GLY A 47 -5.57 -6.98 -3.24
CA GLY A 47 -4.97 -5.75 -2.76
C GLY A 47 -4.00 -5.14 -3.76
N SER A 48 -3.08 -5.93 -4.30
CA SER A 48 -2.07 -5.46 -5.25
C SER A 48 -2.70 -5.06 -6.60
N ALA A 49 -3.68 -5.82 -7.08
CA ALA A 49 -4.41 -5.48 -8.31
C ALA A 49 -5.15 -4.15 -8.18
N VAL A 50 -5.89 -3.94 -7.08
CA VAL A 50 -6.55 -2.66 -6.78
C VAL A 50 -5.52 -1.53 -6.72
N ASP A 51 -4.41 -1.75 -6.05
CA ASP A 51 -3.36 -0.76 -5.83
C ASP A 51 -2.72 -0.30 -7.16
N TYR A 52 -2.30 -1.23 -8.01
CA TYR A 52 -1.63 -0.93 -9.27
C TYR A 52 -2.60 -0.41 -10.35
N LEU A 53 -3.82 -0.95 -10.41
CA LEU A 53 -4.86 -0.41 -11.29
C LEU A 53 -5.27 1.00 -10.88
N SER A 54 -5.32 1.31 -9.59
CA SER A 54 -5.65 2.67 -9.11
C SER A 54 -4.58 3.68 -9.54
N ARG A 55 -3.29 3.33 -9.48
CA ARG A 55 -2.20 4.17 -10.02
C ARG A 55 -2.32 4.36 -11.52
N LEU A 56 -2.52 3.26 -12.27
CA LEU A 56 -2.67 3.30 -13.72
C LEU A 56 -3.85 4.20 -14.14
N MET A 57 -5.02 4.01 -13.52
CA MET A 57 -6.21 4.79 -13.82
C MET A 57 -6.09 6.25 -13.37
N ASN A 58 -5.22 6.54 -12.40
CA ASN A 58 -4.87 7.90 -12.00
C ASN A 58 -3.72 8.52 -12.84
N GLY A 59 -3.34 7.88 -13.96
CA GLY A 59 -2.43 8.44 -14.96
C GLY A 59 -0.98 7.99 -14.86
N ALA A 60 -0.64 7.04 -13.98
CA ALA A 60 0.71 6.46 -13.94
C ALA A 60 1.00 5.67 -15.23
N GLN A 61 2.27 5.62 -15.64
CA GLN A 61 2.68 4.80 -16.77
C GLN A 61 2.49 3.31 -16.45
N PRO A 62 2.00 2.47 -17.39
CA PRO A 62 1.73 1.05 -17.13
C PRO A 62 2.91 0.30 -16.51
N LYS A 63 4.12 0.52 -17.05
CA LYS A 63 5.34 -0.14 -16.54
C LYS A 63 5.74 0.31 -15.14
N GLU A 64 5.46 1.56 -14.77
CA GLU A 64 5.75 2.03 -13.40
C GLU A 64 4.70 1.52 -12.43
N ALA A 65 3.40 1.54 -12.80
CA ALA A 65 2.32 1.01 -11.97
C ALA A 65 2.51 -0.48 -11.63
N PHE A 66 3.00 -1.29 -12.59
CA PHE A 66 3.23 -2.73 -12.42
C PHE A 66 4.71 -3.10 -12.25
N LYS A 67 5.57 -2.14 -11.90
CA LYS A 67 7.03 -2.32 -11.83
C LYS A 67 7.48 -3.47 -10.95
N ILE A 68 6.83 -3.63 -9.80
CA ILE A 68 7.15 -4.72 -8.86
C ILE A 68 6.87 -6.08 -9.50
N SER A 69 5.72 -6.23 -10.17
CA SER A 69 5.36 -7.44 -10.89
C SER A 69 6.33 -7.73 -12.03
N LEU A 70 6.69 -6.72 -12.81
CA LEU A 70 7.64 -6.84 -13.93
C LEU A 70 9.03 -7.26 -13.45
N ASN A 71 9.52 -6.68 -12.35
CA ASN A 71 10.78 -7.11 -11.74
C ASN A 71 10.70 -8.54 -11.22
N GLY A 72 9.57 -8.93 -10.62
CA GLY A 72 9.32 -10.31 -10.19
C GLY A 72 9.36 -11.29 -11.36
N ALA A 73 8.69 -10.96 -12.47
CA ALA A 73 8.66 -11.76 -13.68
C ALA A 73 10.05 -11.92 -14.30
N TYR A 74 10.85 -10.84 -14.32
CA TYR A 74 12.24 -10.89 -14.76
C TYR A 74 13.08 -11.88 -13.92
N LEU A 75 12.92 -11.89 -12.59
CA LEU A 75 13.66 -12.78 -11.69
C LEU A 75 13.34 -14.27 -11.91
N VAL A 76 12.18 -14.59 -12.47
CA VAL A 76 11.75 -15.99 -12.74
C VAL A 76 11.80 -16.35 -14.22
N GLY A 77 12.31 -15.46 -15.08
CA GLY A 77 12.45 -15.71 -16.51
C GLY A 77 11.15 -15.63 -17.31
N GLU A 78 10.09 -14.99 -16.79
CA GLU A 78 8.77 -14.87 -17.44
C GLU A 78 8.44 -13.43 -17.87
N PHE A 79 9.47 -12.61 -18.14
CA PHE A 79 9.29 -11.18 -18.47
C PHE A 79 8.41 -10.95 -19.70
N ASP A 80 8.60 -11.71 -20.79
CA ASP A 80 7.81 -11.56 -22.02
C ASP A 80 6.32 -11.84 -21.80
N LYS A 81 6.01 -12.84 -20.96
CA LYS A 81 4.64 -13.16 -20.55
C LYS A 81 4.04 -12.04 -19.71
N ALA A 82 4.81 -11.48 -18.79
CA ALA A 82 4.38 -10.34 -17.98
C ALA A 82 4.11 -9.08 -18.83
N ILE A 83 4.92 -8.83 -19.87
CA ILE A 83 4.66 -7.75 -20.83
C ILE A 83 3.38 -8.03 -21.64
N SER A 84 3.18 -9.26 -22.12
CA SER A 84 1.95 -9.62 -22.83
C SER A 84 0.70 -9.49 -21.95
N LEU A 85 0.80 -9.75 -20.65
CA LEU A 85 -0.28 -9.47 -19.69
C LEU A 85 -0.49 -7.96 -19.52
N LEU A 86 0.59 -7.19 -19.37
CA LEU A 86 0.52 -5.73 -19.21
C LEU A 86 -0.14 -5.06 -20.42
N ASP A 87 0.17 -5.50 -21.64
CA ASP A 87 -0.40 -4.97 -22.89
C ASP A 87 -1.91 -5.20 -23.02
N GLN A 88 -2.46 -6.16 -22.26
CA GLN A 88 -3.92 -6.40 -22.18
C GLN A 88 -4.63 -5.45 -21.20
N ILE A 89 -3.88 -4.75 -20.34
CA ILE A 89 -4.45 -3.86 -19.32
C ILE A 89 -4.62 -2.47 -19.92
N VAL A 90 -5.80 -2.22 -20.51
CA VAL A 90 -6.15 -0.96 -21.18
C VAL A 90 -7.16 -0.12 -20.39
N GLY A 91 -7.69 -0.65 -19.29
CA GLY A 91 -8.69 0.02 -18.47
C GLY A 91 -9.17 -0.84 -17.32
N LEU A 92 -10.48 -0.75 -17.04
CA LEU A 92 -11.17 -1.53 -16.01
C LEU A 92 -12.21 -2.50 -16.59
N ASP A 93 -12.09 -2.88 -17.86
CA ASP A 93 -12.89 -3.98 -18.40
C ASP A 93 -12.47 -5.32 -17.77
N ASN A 94 -13.25 -6.38 -18.03
CA ASN A 94 -13.01 -7.68 -17.41
C ASN A 94 -11.67 -8.30 -17.80
N GLN A 95 -11.23 -8.13 -19.05
CA GLN A 95 -9.95 -8.66 -19.51
C GLN A 95 -8.79 -7.93 -18.83
N SER A 96 -8.84 -6.60 -18.77
CA SER A 96 -7.83 -5.77 -18.10
C SER A 96 -7.66 -6.18 -16.63
N ILE A 97 -8.76 -6.35 -15.89
CA ILE A 97 -8.69 -6.71 -14.46
C ILE A 97 -8.22 -8.16 -14.26
N ALA A 98 -8.67 -9.10 -15.11
CA ALA A 98 -8.20 -10.47 -15.06
C ALA A 98 -6.68 -10.55 -15.32
N ALA A 99 -6.18 -9.83 -16.34
CA ALA A 99 -4.76 -9.75 -16.65
C ALA A 99 -3.96 -9.11 -15.51
N ALA A 100 -4.48 -8.05 -14.88
CA ALA A 100 -3.86 -7.44 -13.70
C ALA A 100 -3.74 -8.42 -12.53
N CYS A 101 -4.77 -9.22 -12.25
CA CYS A 101 -4.72 -10.26 -11.20
C CYS A 101 -3.61 -11.29 -11.43
N ILE A 102 -3.42 -11.71 -12.68
CA ILE A 102 -2.35 -12.66 -13.06
C ILE A 102 -0.99 -11.98 -12.90
N LEU A 103 -0.85 -10.76 -13.44
CA LEU A 103 0.40 -10.00 -13.46
C LEU A 103 0.92 -9.74 -12.03
N VAL A 104 0.06 -9.33 -11.09
CA VAL A 104 0.48 -9.11 -9.69
C VAL A 104 0.88 -10.41 -8.96
N GLY A 105 0.62 -11.57 -9.55
CA GLY A 105 1.13 -12.85 -9.07
C GLY A 105 2.66 -12.92 -9.02
N TYR A 106 3.36 -12.15 -9.87
CA TYR A 106 4.82 -12.10 -9.88
C TYR A 106 5.43 -11.31 -8.70
N ASP A 107 4.65 -10.50 -7.98
CA ASP A 107 5.14 -9.69 -6.86
C ASP A 107 5.86 -10.52 -5.80
N VAL A 108 5.39 -11.76 -5.55
CA VAL A 108 5.99 -12.66 -4.57
C VAL A 108 7.45 -12.96 -4.91
N ALA A 109 7.82 -13.08 -6.19
CA ALA A 109 9.19 -13.34 -6.61
C ALA A 109 10.11 -12.16 -6.25
N PHE A 110 9.63 -10.93 -6.41
CA PHE A 110 10.40 -9.73 -6.06
C PHE A 110 10.44 -9.50 -4.54
N ARG A 111 9.29 -9.59 -3.86
CA ARG A 111 9.14 -9.21 -2.44
C ARG A 111 9.60 -10.30 -1.47
N ALA A 112 9.39 -11.57 -1.81
CA ALA A 112 9.73 -12.72 -0.95
C ALA A 112 10.82 -13.63 -1.54
N GLY A 113 11.27 -13.34 -2.77
CA GLY A 113 12.32 -14.07 -3.47
C GLY A 113 11.78 -15.12 -4.45
N ALA A 114 12.50 -15.33 -5.55
CA ALA A 114 12.13 -16.26 -6.63
C ALA A 114 11.83 -17.69 -6.14
N ALA A 115 12.47 -18.15 -5.06
CA ALA A 115 12.21 -19.47 -4.48
C ALA A 115 10.81 -19.64 -3.87
N ARG A 116 10.07 -18.54 -3.62
CA ARG A 116 8.69 -18.54 -3.11
C ARG A 116 7.67 -18.39 -4.23
N PHE A 117 8.11 -18.19 -5.47
CA PHE A 117 7.23 -18.05 -6.61
C PHE A 117 6.51 -19.35 -6.93
N MET A 118 5.22 -19.22 -7.24
CA MET A 118 4.40 -20.26 -7.83
C MET A 118 3.89 -19.72 -9.17
N THR A 119 3.63 -20.60 -10.13
CA THR A 119 3.13 -20.18 -11.44
C THR A 119 1.91 -19.28 -11.32
N VAL A 120 1.88 -18.22 -12.13
CA VAL A 120 0.72 -17.32 -12.24
C VAL A 120 -0.44 -17.95 -13.03
N ASP A 121 -0.21 -19.07 -13.73
CA ASP A 121 -1.22 -19.73 -14.58
C ASP A 121 -2.41 -20.28 -13.80
N THR A 122 -2.26 -20.46 -12.48
CA THR A 122 -3.37 -20.88 -11.61
C THR A 122 -4.19 -19.71 -11.08
N ILE A 123 -3.80 -18.47 -11.36
CA ILE A 123 -4.53 -17.28 -10.91
C ILE A 123 -5.66 -17.01 -11.90
N HIS A 124 -6.89 -17.13 -11.43
CA HIS A 124 -8.08 -16.86 -12.22
C HIS A 124 -9.08 -16.06 -11.38
N ALA A 125 -9.33 -14.82 -11.77
CA ALA A 125 -10.38 -13.99 -11.17
C ALA A 125 -11.70 -14.21 -11.92
N ASP A 126 -12.72 -14.68 -11.19
CA ASP A 126 -14.09 -14.76 -11.66
C ASP A 126 -14.77 -13.37 -11.74
N GLU A 127 -15.94 -13.33 -12.37
CA GLU A 127 -16.70 -12.09 -12.58
C GLU A 127 -16.97 -11.34 -11.27
N THR A 128 -17.28 -12.06 -10.21
CA THR A 128 -17.51 -11.54 -8.85
C THR A 128 -16.29 -10.80 -8.31
N THR A 129 -15.11 -11.41 -8.43
CA THR A 129 -13.85 -10.81 -7.97
C THR A 129 -13.46 -9.61 -8.83
N ILE A 130 -13.64 -9.73 -10.14
CA ILE A 130 -13.39 -8.65 -11.10
C ILE A 130 -14.26 -7.42 -10.78
N GLU A 131 -15.55 -7.62 -10.49
CA GLU A 131 -16.44 -6.53 -10.09
C GLU A 131 -16.04 -5.90 -8.77
N ASN A 132 -15.66 -6.70 -7.78
CA ASN A 132 -15.15 -6.17 -6.52
C ASN A 132 -13.90 -5.29 -6.72
N ILE A 133 -12.94 -5.74 -7.54
CA ILE A 133 -11.73 -4.97 -7.85
C ILE A 133 -12.10 -3.66 -8.55
N ARG A 134 -12.97 -3.69 -9.55
CA ARG A 134 -13.43 -2.49 -10.24
C ARG A 134 -14.05 -1.46 -9.30
N ILE A 135 -14.93 -1.89 -8.40
CA ILE A 135 -15.54 -1.01 -7.41
C ILE A 135 -14.45 -0.39 -6.52
N MET A 136 -13.51 -1.19 -6.03
CA MET A 136 -12.41 -0.70 -5.19
C MET A 136 -11.47 0.26 -5.91
N VAL A 137 -11.20 0.05 -7.20
CA VAL A 137 -10.42 1.00 -8.02
C VAL A 137 -11.20 2.30 -8.21
N GLN A 138 -12.50 2.24 -8.52
CA GLN A 138 -13.34 3.43 -8.64
C GLN A 138 -13.40 4.25 -7.35
N ARG A 139 -13.51 3.58 -6.19
CA ARG A 139 -13.43 4.22 -4.88
C ARG A 139 -12.09 4.91 -4.64
N SER A 140 -11.00 4.31 -5.12
CA SER A 140 -9.66 4.89 -5.05
C SER A 140 -9.51 6.13 -5.92
N LEU A 141 -10.09 6.13 -7.13
CA LEU A 141 -10.13 7.32 -7.98
C LEU A 141 -10.92 8.46 -7.33
N HIS A 142 -12.09 8.17 -6.77
CA HIS A 142 -12.86 9.18 -6.03
C HIS A 142 -12.12 9.70 -4.78
N PHE A 143 -11.37 8.83 -4.11
CA PHE A 143 -10.48 9.24 -3.03
C PHE A 143 -9.42 10.22 -3.53
N PHE A 144 -8.78 9.98 -4.69
CA PHE A 144 -7.79 10.91 -5.24
C PHE A 144 -8.39 12.25 -5.68
N GLU A 145 -9.64 12.28 -6.16
CA GLU A 145 -10.37 13.53 -6.43
C GLU A 145 -10.58 14.35 -5.15
N THR A 146 -10.84 13.67 -4.02
CA THR A 146 -11.20 14.31 -2.75
C THR A 146 -9.99 14.72 -1.92
N TYR A 147 -8.97 13.86 -1.84
CA TYR A 147 -7.82 14.01 -0.93
C TYR A 147 -6.51 14.32 -1.65
N GLY A 148 -6.49 14.20 -2.98
CA GLY A 148 -5.35 14.54 -3.83
C GLY A 148 -5.18 16.05 -4.04
N PRO A 149 -4.37 16.45 -5.02
CA PRO A 149 -3.59 15.58 -5.90
C PRO A 149 -2.48 14.83 -5.13
N ILE A 150 -2.04 13.71 -5.72
CA ILE A 150 -0.86 12.99 -5.23
C ILE A 150 0.37 13.86 -5.49
N THR A 151 1.17 14.11 -4.46
CA THR A 151 2.43 14.86 -4.53
C THR A 151 3.64 13.93 -4.65
N LEU A 152 3.52 12.70 -4.13
CA LEU A 152 4.52 11.64 -4.27
C LEU A 152 3.83 10.27 -4.32
N ASP A 153 4.14 9.46 -5.33
CA ASP A 153 3.64 8.10 -5.53
C ASP A 153 4.79 7.10 -5.43
N GLY A 154 4.67 6.11 -4.54
CA GLY A 154 5.62 5.01 -4.41
C GLY A 154 7.02 5.49 -4.02
N PHE A 155 7.26 5.66 -2.71
CA PHE A 155 8.53 6.20 -2.21
C PHE A 155 9.29 5.21 -1.32
N THR A 156 10.60 5.39 -1.30
CA THR A 156 11.54 4.70 -0.38
C THR A 156 12.18 5.73 0.55
N PHE A 157 12.95 5.26 1.53
CA PHE A 157 13.45 6.12 2.61
C PHE A 157 14.94 6.47 2.50
N GLY A 158 15.64 6.01 1.46
CA GLY A 158 17.03 6.41 1.16
C GLY A 158 17.97 6.37 2.38
N SER A 159 18.58 7.50 2.73
CA SER A 159 19.52 7.61 3.85
C SER A 159 18.88 7.46 5.24
N ALA A 160 17.56 7.34 5.34
CA ALA A 160 16.85 7.13 6.60
C ALA A 160 16.79 5.65 7.02
N TYR A 161 17.19 4.72 6.16
CA TYR A 161 17.35 3.32 6.58
C TYR A 161 18.42 3.17 7.67
N THR A 162 18.26 2.15 8.51
CA THR A 162 19.15 1.83 9.64
C THR A 162 19.53 0.36 9.62
N ASP A 163 20.41 -0.07 10.53
CA ASP A 163 20.74 -1.49 10.71
C ASP A 163 19.53 -2.34 11.13
N THR A 164 18.48 -1.72 11.69
CA THR A 164 17.26 -2.43 12.10
C THR A 164 16.15 -2.41 11.04
N ILE A 165 16.13 -1.40 10.18
CA ILE A 165 15.19 -1.27 9.05
C ILE A 165 15.98 -0.91 7.79
N THR A 166 16.12 -1.88 6.91
CA THR A 166 16.93 -1.75 5.68
C THR A 166 16.09 -1.63 4.41
N SER A 167 14.76 -1.76 4.51
CA SER A 167 13.86 -1.62 3.36
C SER A 167 12.44 -1.24 3.77
N GLY A 168 11.69 -0.63 2.85
CA GLY A 168 10.30 -0.25 3.04
C GLY A 168 9.83 0.65 1.91
N ASP A 169 8.56 0.49 1.53
CA ASP A 169 7.87 1.21 0.46
C ASP A 169 6.58 1.81 1.01
N GLY A 170 6.40 3.12 0.83
CA GLY A 170 5.18 3.84 1.18
C GLY A 170 4.33 4.13 -0.05
N ASP A 171 3.01 4.25 0.15
CA ASP A 171 2.05 4.35 -0.96
C ASP A 171 1.98 5.76 -1.54
N PHE A 172 1.39 6.72 -0.82
CA PHE A 172 1.11 8.05 -1.38
C PHE A 172 1.35 9.17 -0.37
N LEU A 173 1.83 10.30 -0.87
CA LEU A 173 1.70 11.60 -0.22
C LEU A 173 0.70 12.45 -1.00
N THR A 174 -0.12 13.21 -0.28
CA THR A 174 -0.84 14.36 -0.84
C THR A 174 -0.33 15.63 -0.16
N LYS A 175 -0.98 16.78 -0.40
CA LYS A 175 -0.52 18.09 0.09
C LYS A 175 -0.05 18.10 1.54
N ASP A 176 -0.79 17.48 2.45
CA ASP A 176 -0.54 17.53 3.89
C ASP A 176 -0.62 16.17 4.61
N THR A 177 -0.83 15.08 3.87
CA THR A 177 -1.13 13.77 4.47
C THR A 177 -0.30 12.66 3.83
N LEU A 178 0.29 11.82 4.67
CA LEU A 178 0.84 10.53 4.27
C LEU A 178 -0.27 9.48 4.31
N TRP A 179 -0.49 8.80 3.19
CA TRP A 179 -1.54 7.80 3.04
C TRP A 179 -0.96 6.41 2.84
N ASP A 180 -1.55 5.46 3.54
CA ASP A 180 -1.27 4.02 3.43
C ASP A 180 -2.59 3.32 3.08
N PHE A 181 -2.67 2.76 1.87
CA PHE A 181 -3.84 2.04 1.39
C PHE A 181 -3.93 0.67 2.05
N LYS A 182 -5.15 0.28 2.39
CA LYS A 182 -5.42 -0.97 3.12
C LYS A 182 -6.65 -1.66 2.56
N VAL A 183 -6.44 -2.59 1.62
CA VAL A 183 -7.51 -3.41 1.03
C VAL A 183 -7.84 -4.60 1.95
N ILE A 184 -8.49 -4.33 3.08
CA ILE A 184 -8.75 -5.34 4.13
C ILE A 184 -10.22 -5.36 4.56
N LYS A 185 -10.72 -6.52 4.98
CA LYS A 185 -12.10 -6.68 5.49
C LYS A 185 -12.25 -6.15 6.93
N SER A 186 -11.16 -6.09 7.69
CA SER A 186 -11.13 -5.63 9.08
C SER A 186 -10.71 -4.16 9.18
N LYS A 187 -10.92 -3.55 10.35
CA LYS A 187 -10.32 -2.24 10.66
C LYS A 187 -8.79 -2.32 10.68
N PRO A 188 -8.08 -1.19 10.45
CA PRO A 188 -6.64 -1.16 10.65
C PRO A 188 -6.26 -1.55 12.08
N ASN A 189 -5.16 -2.26 12.26
CA ASN A 189 -4.69 -2.70 13.58
C ASN A 189 -3.49 -1.84 14.03
N LYS A 190 -3.00 -2.11 15.25
CA LYS A 190 -1.85 -1.39 15.83
C LYS A 190 -0.56 -1.49 15.01
N ASP A 191 -0.40 -2.56 14.24
CA ASP A 191 0.79 -2.76 13.40
C ASP A 191 0.76 -1.80 12.21
N TYR A 192 -0.42 -1.56 11.62
CA TYR A 192 -0.59 -0.54 10.57
C TYR A 192 -0.44 0.88 11.12
N THR A 193 -0.97 1.19 12.31
CA THR A 193 -0.76 2.51 12.92
C THR A 193 0.70 2.78 13.29
N LEU A 194 1.46 1.74 13.65
CA LEU A 194 2.92 1.86 13.78
C LEU A 194 3.61 2.02 12.42
N GLN A 195 3.16 1.32 11.38
CA GLN A 195 3.72 1.42 10.03
C GLN A 195 3.67 2.85 9.49
N VAL A 196 2.49 3.48 9.52
CA VAL A 196 2.31 4.85 8.98
C VAL A 196 3.16 5.88 9.75
N LEU A 197 3.34 5.67 11.06
CA LEU A 197 4.24 6.50 11.88
C LEU A 197 5.70 6.31 11.50
N ILE A 198 6.15 5.07 11.33
CA ILE A 198 7.52 4.78 10.88
C ILE A 198 7.77 5.42 9.51
N TYR A 199 6.83 5.30 8.57
CA TYR A 199 6.95 5.89 7.24
C TYR A 199 7.09 7.41 7.30
N TYR A 200 6.30 8.09 8.13
CA TYR A 200 6.44 9.53 8.32
C TYR A 200 7.81 9.90 8.89
N LEU A 201 8.25 9.26 9.98
CA LEU A 201 9.51 9.58 10.64
C LEU A 201 10.72 9.31 9.75
N MET A 202 10.72 8.18 9.03
CA MET A 202 11.75 7.86 8.04
C MET A 202 11.71 8.81 6.85
N GLY A 203 10.52 9.20 6.41
CA GLY A 203 10.33 10.19 5.34
C GLY A 203 10.93 11.55 5.67
N ILE A 204 10.63 12.08 6.86
CA ILE A 204 11.24 13.32 7.36
C ILE A 204 12.78 13.20 7.41
N ARG A 205 13.31 12.09 7.91
CA ARG A 205 14.76 11.83 7.99
C ARG A 205 15.42 11.64 6.62
N SER A 206 14.66 11.26 5.60
CA SER A 206 15.18 11.03 4.24
C SER A 206 15.49 12.32 3.49
N ASN A 207 15.14 13.49 4.05
CA ASN A 207 15.28 14.81 3.43
C ASN A 207 14.54 14.96 2.09
N GLN A 208 13.52 14.15 1.84
CA GLN A 208 12.62 14.32 0.71
C GLN A 208 11.70 15.54 0.97
N PRO A 209 11.72 16.57 0.11
CA PRO A 209 11.01 17.82 0.37
C PRO A 209 9.49 17.65 0.48
N GLU A 210 8.92 16.63 -0.16
CA GLU A 210 7.49 16.30 -0.14
C GLU A 210 7.00 15.95 1.28
N PHE A 211 7.89 15.49 2.16
CA PHE A 211 7.54 15.19 3.55
C PHE A 211 7.43 16.44 4.44
N LEU A 212 8.03 17.57 4.03
CA LEU A 212 8.07 18.79 4.86
C LEU A 212 6.68 19.42 5.06
N SER A 213 5.73 19.18 4.16
CA SER A 213 4.35 19.68 4.27
C SER A 213 3.40 18.71 5.00
N ILE A 214 3.86 17.50 5.32
CA ILE A 214 3.01 16.46 5.91
C ILE A 214 2.73 16.77 7.38
N SER A 215 1.44 16.93 7.69
CA SER A 215 0.94 17.23 9.04
C SER A 215 -0.09 16.21 9.54
N LYS A 216 -0.49 15.25 8.70
CA LYS A 216 -1.43 14.17 9.02
C LYS A 216 -0.92 12.82 8.55
N LEU A 217 -1.35 11.78 9.26
CA LEU A 217 -1.22 10.38 8.86
C LEU A 217 -2.59 9.84 8.54
N GLY A 218 -2.72 9.04 7.49
CA GLY A 218 -4.00 8.50 7.09
C GLY A 218 -3.94 7.11 6.47
N PHE A 219 -5.10 6.44 6.53
CA PHE A 219 -5.36 5.22 5.80
C PHE A 219 -6.58 5.42 4.92
N PHE A 220 -6.55 4.80 3.74
CA PHE A 220 -7.75 4.59 2.95
C PHE A 220 -7.97 3.10 2.73
N ASN A 221 -9.19 2.65 3.05
CA ASN A 221 -9.62 1.28 2.79
C ASN A 221 -10.68 1.29 1.69
N PRO A 222 -10.34 1.03 0.41
CA PRO A 222 -11.32 1.02 -0.68
C PRO A 222 -12.33 -0.13 -0.55
N ARG A 223 -12.00 -1.20 0.18
CA ARG A 223 -12.93 -2.31 0.41
C ARG A 223 -14.09 -1.89 1.30
N GLN A 224 -13.78 -1.18 2.38
CA GLN A 224 -14.79 -0.67 3.31
C GLN A 224 -15.31 0.72 2.93
N ASN A 225 -14.64 1.39 2.00
CA ASN A 225 -14.83 2.79 1.63
C ASN A 225 -14.67 3.73 2.84
N ILE A 226 -13.63 3.50 3.64
CA ILE A 226 -13.39 4.25 4.89
C ILE A 226 -12.04 4.94 4.86
N VAL A 227 -12.05 6.22 5.24
CA VAL A 227 -10.88 7.05 5.48
C VAL A 227 -10.63 7.13 6.98
N TYR A 228 -9.38 6.95 7.38
CA TYR A 228 -8.91 7.18 8.75
C TYR A 228 -7.84 8.27 8.72
N GLN A 229 -7.91 9.28 9.60
CA GLN A 229 -6.87 10.32 9.68
C GLN A 229 -6.58 10.75 11.11
N THR A 230 -5.33 11.09 11.38
CA THR A 230 -4.93 11.73 12.65
C THR A 230 -3.89 12.81 12.37
N ALA A 231 -3.91 13.90 13.14
CA ALA A 231 -2.90 14.94 13.02
C ALA A 231 -1.63 14.49 13.75
N ILE A 232 -0.47 14.78 13.14
CA ILE A 232 0.83 14.46 13.76
C ILE A 232 0.99 15.22 15.09
N ALA A 233 0.45 16.44 15.18
CA ALA A 233 0.46 17.25 16.38
C ALA A 233 -0.28 16.60 17.57
N ASP A 234 -1.19 15.66 17.32
CA ASP A 234 -1.94 14.95 18.36
C ASP A 234 -1.17 13.72 18.89
N ILE A 235 -0.04 13.36 18.25
CA ILE A 235 0.81 12.25 18.68
C ILE A 235 1.74 12.74 19.80
N PRO A 236 1.74 12.11 20.99
CA PRO A 236 2.61 12.53 22.08
C PRO A 236 4.08 12.50 21.68
N LYS A 237 4.85 13.52 22.06
CA LYS A 237 6.29 13.63 21.74
C LYS A 237 7.07 12.40 22.19
N GLU A 238 6.75 11.87 23.37
CA GLU A 238 7.39 10.66 23.92
C GLU A 238 7.17 9.43 23.04
N VAL A 239 6.03 9.34 22.35
CA VAL A 239 5.77 8.26 21.37
C VAL A 239 6.67 8.42 20.16
N ILE A 240 6.83 9.64 19.64
CA ILE A 240 7.73 9.94 18.52
C ILE A 240 9.17 9.54 18.88
N GLU A 241 9.69 10.07 19.99
CA GLU A 241 11.05 9.80 20.46
C GLU A 241 11.29 8.30 20.69
N THR A 242 10.30 7.62 21.28
CA THR A 242 10.38 6.16 21.50
C THR A 242 10.44 5.39 20.20
N VAL A 243 9.65 5.76 19.18
CA VAL A 243 9.63 5.05 17.90
C VAL A 243 10.92 5.34 17.12
N GLU A 244 11.40 6.58 17.08
CA GLU A 244 12.67 6.92 16.44
C GLU A 244 13.84 6.12 17.02
N LYS A 245 13.96 6.10 18.36
CA LYS A 245 15.09 5.46 19.04
C LYS A 245 14.95 3.94 19.11
N ASN A 246 13.84 3.45 19.65
CA ASN A 246 13.72 2.04 20.04
C ASN A 246 13.15 1.16 18.92
N VAL A 247 12.42 1.74 17.98
CA VAL A 247 11.81 0.99 16.87
C VAL A 247 12.66 1.12 15.60
N ILE A 248 12.95 2.34 15.16
CA ILE A 248 13.71 2.63 13.94
C ILE A 248 15.22 2.52 14.18
N GLY A 249 15.71 2.89 15.36
CA GLY A 249 17.13 2.76 15.72
C GLY A 249 17.98 3.97 15.33
N TYR A 250 17.41 5.17 15.35
CA TYR A 250 18.21 6.38 15.17
C TYR A 250 19.05 6.68 16.41
N PRO A 251 20.27 7.26 16.22
CA PRO A 251 21.08 7.73 17.32
C PRO A 251 20.46 8.96 17.99
N ASP A 252 20.84 9.19 19.25
CA ASP A 252 20.53 10.41 20.02
C ASP A 252 21.12 11.67 19.36
#